data_AF-A0A151FCT6-F1
#
_entry.id   AF-A0A151FCT6-F1
#
_cell.length_a   1.000
_cell.length_b   1.000
_cell.length_c   1.000
_cell.angle_alpha   90.00
_cell.angle_beta   90.00
_cell.angle_gamma   90.00
#
_symmetry.space_group_name_H-M   'P 1'
#
loop_
_entity.id
_entity.type
_entity.pdbx_description
1 polymer ?
#
loop_
_entity_poly.entity_id
_entity_poly.type
_entity_poly.pdbx_seq_one_letter_code
_entity_poly.pdbx_strand_id
1 'polypeptide(L)'
;MKFRLKTRQKEIQDRIAKKRIKKERKEFIDSFPKTERDKVEELLIEMESHHKSQNKYGAVSLLVIGTFFLMYSYGFLTWNILTQIAAGVTFALFVYSFSRMVVSAWKGDRCKRNLAFMRKLHKEGTP
;
A
#
# COMPACT_ATOMS: atom_id res chain seq x y z
N MET A 1 -22.93 26.39 2.70
CA MET A 1 -23.48 25.69 1.51
C MET A 1 -22.45 25.34 0.43
N LYS A 2 -21.37 26.13 0.22
CA LYS A 2 -20.31 25.85 -0.78
C LYS A 2 -19.47 24.58 -0.53
N PHE A 3 -19.32 24.13 0.72
CA PHE A 3 -18.57 22.90 1.04
C PHE A 3 -19.23 21.62 0.49
N ARG A 4 -20.55 21.47 0.63
CA ARG A 4 -21.28 20.28 0.13
C ARG A 4 -21.21 20.10 -1.39
N LEU A 5 -21.14 21.20 -2.15
CA LEU A 5 -20.99 21.17 -3.61
C LEU A 5 -19.59 20.67 -4.03
N LYS A 6 -18.53 21.10 -3.32
CA LYS A 6 -17.18 20.56 -3.52
C LYS A 6 -17.09 19.08 -3.18
N THR A 7 -17.81 18.61 -2.15
CA THR A 7 -17.85 17.18 -1.78
C THR A 7 -18.52 16.34 -2.88
N ARG A 8 -19.66 16.77 -3.42
CA ARG A 8 -20.34 16.06 -4.52
C ARG A 8 -19.52 16.03 -5.81
N GLN A 9 -18.86 17.13 -6.18
CA GLN A 9 -17.97 17.15 -7.34
C GLN A 9 -16.78 16.20 -7.18
N LYS A 10 -16.22 16.12 -5.97
CA LYS A 10 -15.13 15.19 -5.63
C LYS A 10 -15.58 13.73 -5.72
N GLU A 11 -16.79 13.41 -5.24
CA GLU A 11 -17.37 12.06 -5.38
C GLU A 11 -17.59 11.65 -6.84
N ILE A 12 -18.02 12.58 -7.70
CA ILE A 12 -18.21 12.32 -9.13
C ILE A 12 -16.86 12.09 -9.82
N GLN A 13 -15.85 12.92 -9.51
CA GLN A 13 -14.49 12.73 -10.02
C GLN A 13 -13.89 11.40 -9.56
N ASP A 14 -14.09 11.00 -8.31
CA ASP A 14 -13.63 9.72 -7.78
C ASP A 14 -14.29 8.52 -8.50
N ARG A 15 -15.57 8.62 -8.85
CA ARG A 15 -16.26 7.59 -9.65
C ARG A 15 -15.70 7.49 -11.05
N ILE A 16 -15.41 8.62 -11.70
CA ILE A 16 -14.82 8.67 -13.05
C ILE A 16 -13.39 8.09 -13.02
N ALA A 17 -12.59 8.46 -12.03
CA ALA A 17 -11.24 7.94 -11.83
C ALA A 17 -11.26 6.41 -11.63
N LYS A 18 -12.15 5.90 -10.77
CA LYS A 18 -12.32 4.45 -10.57
C LYS A 18 -12.71 3.72 -11.85
N LYS A 19 -13.58 4.31 -12.69
CA LYS A 19 -13.94 3.72 -13.99
C LYS A 19 -12.74 3.69 -14.94
N ARG A 20 -11.95 4.76 -14.98
CA ARG A 20 -10.74 4.84 -15.83
C ARG A 20 -9.70 3.80 -15.42
N ILE A 21 -9.40 3.66 -14.13
CA ILE A 21 -8.48 2.65 -13.59
C ILE A 21 -8.95 1.23 -13.93
N LYS A 22 -10.26 0.94 -13.81
CA LYS A 22 -10.81 -0.36 -14.21
C LYS A 22 -10.65 -0.63 -15.70
N LYS A 23 -10.79 0.40 -16.54
CA LYS A 23 -10.60 0.28 -17.99
C LYS A 23 -9.13 0.02 -18.33
N GLU A 24 -8.22 0.79 -17.75
CA GLU A 24 -6.77 0.62 -17.90
C GLU A 24 -6.32 -0.77 -17.43
N ARG A 25 -6.87 -1.28 -16.32
CA ARG A 25 -6.59 -2.65 -15.84
C ARG A 25 -7.04 -3.71 -16.84
N LYS A 26 -8.23 -3.55 -17.44
CA LYS A 26 -8.72 -4.47 -18.48
C LYS A 26 -7.86 -4.40 -19.74
N GLU A 27 -7.57 -3.20 -20.24
CA GLU A 27 -6.71 -2.99 -21.41
C GLU A 27 -5.30 -3.57 -21.18
N PHE A 28 -4.77 -3.48 -19.96
CA PHE A 28 -3.50 -4.09 -19.59
C PHE A 28 -3.57 -5.63 -19.59
N ILE A 29 -4.59 -6.23 -18.99
CA ILE A 29 -4.78 -7.70 -19.01
C ILE A 29 -4.99 -8.18 -20.45
N ASP A 30 -5.76 -7.45 -21.25
CA ASP A 30 -6.05 -7.79 -22.64
C ASP A 30 -4.81 -7.74 -23.55
N SER A 31 -3.77 -7.00 -23.15
CA SER A 31 -2.48 -6.97 -23.85
C SER A 31 -1.69 -8.29 -23.75
N PHE A 32 -2.07 -9.20 -22.85
CA PHE A 32 -1.48 -10.53 -22.71
C PHE A 32 -2.30 -11.61 -23.45
N PRO A 33 -1.64 -12.70 -23.92
CA PRO A 33 -2.33 -13.83 -24.55
C PRO A 33 -3.34 -14.47 -23.60
N LYS A 34 -4.46 -14.98 -24.14
CA LYS A 34 -5.59 -15.54 -23.35
C LYS A 34 -5.16 -16.58 -22.31
N THR A 35 -4.12 -17.35 -22.59
CA THR A 35 -3.54 -18.37 -21.71
C THR A 35 -2.85 -17.82 -20.46
N GLU A 36 -2.43 -16.56 -20.47
CA GLU A 36 -1.71 -15.91 -19.36
C GLU A 36 -2.55 -14.86 -18.62
N ARG A 37 -3.70 -14.47 -19.17
CA ARG A 37 -4.57 -13.43 -18.59
C ARG A 37 -4.99 -13.71 -17.16
N ASP A 38 -5.36 -14.96 -16.85
CA ASP A 38 -5.78 -15.35 -15.50
C ASP A 38 -4.64 -15.19 -14.49
N LYS A 39 -3.41 -15.56 -14.88
CA LYS A 39 -2.21 -15.40 -14.04
C LYS A 39 -1.83 -13.93 -13.84
N VAL A 40 -1.96 -13.12 -14.89
CA VAL A 40 -1.71 -11.66 -14.81
C VAL A 40 -2.75 -10.99 -13.92
N GLU A 41 -4.02 -11.38 -14.03
CA GLU A 41 -5.07 -10.89 -13.16
C GLU A 41 -4.81 -11.25 -11.68
N GLU A 42 -4.45 -12.50 -11.40
CA GLU A 42 -4.11 -12.96 -10.05
C GLU A 42 -2.93 -12.18 -9.46
N LEU A 43 -1.85 -12.00 -10.22
CA LEU A 43 -0.68 -11.22 -9.80
C LEU A 43 -1.01 -9.74 -9.53
N LEU A 44 -1.92 -9.15 -10.32
CA LEU A 44 -2.38 -7.78 -10.10
C LEU A 44 -3.22 -7.66 -8.83
N ILE A 45 -4.09 -8.64 -8.55
CA ILE A 45 -4.87 -8.69 -7.29
C ILE A 45 -3.92 -8.83 -6.10
N GLU A 46 -2.94 -9.73 -6.19
CA GLU A 46 -1.96 -9.96 -5.15
C GLU A 46 -1.12 -8.69 -4.90
N MET A 47 -0.67 -8.01 -5.95
CA MET A 47 0.01 -6.71 -5.84
C MET A 47 -0.85 -5.64 -5.16
N GLU A 48 -2.12 -5.52 -5.53
CA GLU A 48 -3.03 -4.55 -4.91
C GLU A 48 -3.22 -4.85 -3.43
N SER A 49 -3.32 -6.13 -3.06
CA SER A 49 -3.41 -6.58 -1.67
C SER A 49 -2.16 -6.20 -0.87
N HIS A 50 -0.97 -6.36 -1.45
CA HIS A 50 0.31 -6.00 -0.84
C HIS A 50 0.46 -4.48 -0.71
N HIS A 51 0.09 -3.71 -1.73
CA HIS A 51 0.09 -2.26 -1.66
C HIS A 51 -0.88 -1.73 -0.59
N LYS A 52 -2.08 -2.29 -0.50
CA LYS A 52 -3.05 -1.93 0.55
C LYS A 52 -2.52 -2.28 1.94
N SER A 53 -1.88 -3.44 2.09
CA SER A 53 -1.23 -3.84 3.33
C SER A 53 -0.08 -2.92 3.69
N GLN A 54 0.79 -2.58 2.74
CA GLN A 54 1.91 -1.67 2.93
C GLN A 54 1.43 -0.29 3.36
N ASN A 55 0.38 0.25 2.73
CA ASN A 55 -0.15 1.55 3.09
C ASN A 55 -0.79 1.55 4.49
N LYS A 56 -1.51 0.47 4.85
CA LYS A 56 -2.10 0.30 6.18
C LYS A 56 -1.02 0.28 7.27
N TYR A 57 -0.02 -0.59 7.13
CA TYR A 57 1.05 -0.69 8.13
C TYR A 57 1.99 0.51 8.11
N GLY A 58 2.21 1.11 6.94
CA GLY A 58 2.98 2.34 6.78
C GLY A 58 2.35 3.50 7.53
N ALA A 59 1.05 3.75 7.32
CA ALA A 59 0.31 4.80 8.04
C ALA A 59 0.33 4.58 9.56
N VAL A 60 0.11 3.35 10.02
CA VAL A 60 0.19 3.01 11.46
C VAL A 60 1.59 3.26 11.99
N SER A 61 2.64 2.80 11.30
CA SER A 61 4.02 2.98 11.75
C SER A 61 4.42 4.45 11.82
N LEU A 62 4.00 5.27 10.84
CA LEU A 62 4.19 6.73 10.83
C LEU A 62 3.48 7.43 11.99
N LEU A 63 2.22 7.07 12.26
CA LEU A 63 1.47 7.63 13.38
C LEU A 63 2.12 7.27 14.72
N VAL A 64 2.54 6.02 14.89
CA VAL A 64 3.17 5.54 16.11
C VAL A 64 4.50 6.24 16.36
N ILE A 65 5.38 6.32 15.35
CA ILE A 65 6.68 6.99 15.52
C ILE A 65 6.55 8.50 15.67
N GLY A 66 5.63 9.14 14.95
CA GLY A 66 5.35 10.57 15.10
C GLY A 66 4.86 10.91 16.50
N THR A 67 3.93 10.11 17.04
CA THR A 67 3.45 10.28 18.42
C THR A 67 4.57 10.06 19.44
N PHE A 68 5.43 9.06 19.22
CA PHE A 68 6.59 8.80 20.07
C PHE A 68 7.56 10.00 20.12
N PHE A 69 7.92 10.58 18.97
CA PHE A 69 8.80 11.75 18.91
C PHE A 69 8.18 12.99 19.57
N LEU A 70 6.86 13.18 19.45
CA LEU A 70 6.16 14.24 20.18
C LEU A 70 6.28 14.01 21.69
N MET A 71 5.95 12.82 22.19
CA MET A 71 6.06 12.50 23.63
C MET A 71 7.48 12.65 24.17
N TYR A 72 8.49 12.30 23.36
CA TYR A 72 9.90 12.52 23.70
C TYR A 72 10.25 14.02 23.79
N SER A 73 9.83 14.80 22.80
CA SER A 73 10.14 16.24 22.72
C SER A 73 9.53 17.05 23.87
N TYR A 74 8.36 16.65 24.37
CA TYR A 74 7.71 17.28 25.54
C TYR A 74 8.23 16.76 26.89
N GLY A 75 9.23 15.87 26.92
CA GLY A 75 9.79 15.32 28.16
C GLY A 75 8.86 14.37 28.93
N PHE A 76 7.76 13.93 28.31
CA PHE A 76 6.76 13.05 28.95
C PHE A 76 7.33 11.67 29.32
N LEU A 77 8.38 11.27 28.61
CA LEU A 77 9.11 10.01 28.75
C LEU A 77 10.02 9.95 29.99
N THR A 78 10.35 11.09 30.60
CA THR A 78 11.22 11.15 31.79
C THR A 78 10.44 11.35 33.09
N TRP A 79 9.12 11.59 33.00
CA TRP A 79 8.29 11.93 34.16
C TRP A 79 7.91 10.74 35.05
N ASN A 80 7.72 9.53 34.50
CA ASN A 80 7.24 8.39 35.28
C ASN A 80 7.67 7.04 34.65
N ILE A 81 7.90 6.03 35.47
CA ILE A 81 8.14 4.64 35.03
C ILE A 81 6.99 4.11 34.15
N LEU A 82 5.75 4.49 34.44
CA LEU A 82 4.60 4.08 33.62
C LEU A 82 4.68 4.60 32.18
N THR A 83 5.20 5.81 31.96
CA THR A 83 5.33 6.37 30.61
C THR A 83 6.50 5.74 29.86
N GLN A 84 7.55 5.32 30.55
CA GLN A 84 8.65 4.54 29.97
C GLN A 84 8.20 3.14 29.52
N ILE A 85 7.39 2.45 30.35
CA ILE A 85 6.80 1.15 29.98
C ILE A 85 5.89 1.31 28.76
N ALA A 86 5.01 2.32 28.77
CA ALA A 86 4.12 2.60 27.64
C ALA A 86 4.90 2.90 26.35
N ALA A 87 6.02 3.62 26.45
CA ALA A 87 6.90 3.88 25.33
C ALA A 87 7.60 2.63 24.79
N GLY A 88 8.02 1.71 25.67
CA GLY A 88 8.54 0.41 25.27
C GLY A 88 7.52 -0.42 24.49
N VAL A 89 6.27 -0.45 24.95
CA VAL A 89 5.15 -1.11 24.23
C VAL A 89 4.89 -0.44 22.88
N THR A 90 4.90 0.89 22.85
CA THR A 90 4.70 1.69 21.62
C THR A 90 5.81 1.40 20.60
N PHE A 91 7.05 1.30 21.05
CA PHE A 91 8.18 0.94 20.20
C PHE A 91 8.07 -0.50 19.67
N ALA A 92 7.65 -1.46 20.49
CA ALA A 92 7.40 -2.83 20.04
C ALA A 92 6.30 -2.89 18.95
N LEU A 93 5.22 -2.12 19.11
CA LEU A 93 4.15 -1.99 18.11
C LEU A 93 4.66 -1.34 16.81
N PHE A 94 5.56 -0.37 16.90
CA PHE A 94 6.23 0.22 15.74
C PHE A 94 7.05 -0.83 14.99
N VAL A 95 7.93 -1.57 15.68
CA VAL A 95 8.77 -2.61 15.07
C VAL A 95 7.91 -3.68 14.39
N TYR A 96 6.84 -4.13 15.04
CA TYR A 96 5.91 -5.09 14.45
C TYR A 96 5.25 -4.56 13.17
N SER A 97 4.70 -3.34 13.23
CA SER A 97 4.01 -2.73 12.09
C SER A 97 4.97 -2.46 10.93
N PHE A 98 6.16 -1.94 11.24
CA PHE A 98 7.20 -1.67 10.27
C PHE A 98 7.71 -2.95 9.59
N SER A 99 7.94 -4.01 10.37
CA SER A 99 8.34 -5.31 9.82
C SER A 99 7.30 -5.87 8.86
N ARG A 100 6.01 -5.77 9.21
CA ARG A 100 4.91 -6.19 8.32
C ARG A 100 4.84 -5.34 7.05
N MET A 101 5.08 -4.04 7.15
CA MET A 101 5.18 -3.15 5.99
C MET A 101 6.31 -3.58 5.05
N VAL A 102 7.52 -3.85 5.59
CA VAL A 102 8.68 -4.27 4.80
C VAL A 102 8.43 -5.61 4.10
N VAL A 103 7.84 -6.59 4.81
CA VAL A 103 7.49 -7.89 4.21
C VAL A 103 6.47 -7.72 3.08
N SER A 104 5.43 -6.90 3.29
CA SER A 104 4.44 -6.63 2.23
C SER A 104 5.06 -5.90 1.03
N ALA A 105 5.98 -4.96 1.26
CA ALA A 105 6.72 -4.29 0.19
C ALA A 105 7.57 -5.28 -0.61
N TRP A 106 8.32 -6.14 0.08
CA TRP A 106 9.15 -7.17 -0.56
C TRP A 106 8.34 -8.15 -1.41
N LYS A 107 7.18 -8.61 -0.89
CA LYS A 107 6.25 -9.46 -1.66
C LYS A 107 5.69 -8.73 -2.87
N GLY A 108 5.26 -7.47 -2.71
CA GLY A 108 4.80 -6.63 -3.82
C GLY A 108 5.86 -6.47 -4.91
N ASP A 109 7.12 -6.25 -4.55
CA ASP A 109 8.22 -6.16 -5.51
C ASP A 109 8.57 -7.49 -6.18
N ARG A 110 8.31 -8.62 -5.52
CA ARG A 110 8.39 -9.94 -6.15
C ARG A 110 7.31 -10.10 -7.23
N CYS A 111 6.06 -9.74 -6.94
CA CYS A 111 4.97 -9.78 -7.94
C CYS A 111 5.26 -8.85 -9.13
N LYS A 112 5.80 -7.64 -8.89
CA LYS A 112 6.25 -6.73 -9.96
C LYS A 112 7.31 -7.36 -10.85
N ARG A 113 8.31 -8.02 -10.26
CA ARG A 113 9.37 -8.71 -11.02
C ARG A 113 8.80 -9.87 -11.84
N ASN A 114 7.87 -10.64 -11.28
CA ASN A 114 7.19 -11.72 -12.01
C ASN A 114 6.39 -11.18 -13.21
N LEU A 115 5.63 -10.10 -13.03
CA LEU A 115 4.92 -9.43 -14.14
C LEU A 115 5.89 -8.88 -15.19
N ALA A 116 7.00 -8.27 -14.78
CA ALA A 116 8.01 -7.77 -15.70
C ALA A 116 8.68 -8.92 -16.49
N PHE A 117 8.91 -10.07 -15.84
CA PHE A 117 9.44 -11.26 -16.48
C PHE A 117 8.47 -11.85 -17.51
N MET A 118 7.18 -12.00 -17.17
CA MET A 118 6.16 -12.43 -18.14
C MET A 118 6.10 -11.48 -19.35
N ARG A 119 6.18 -10.17 -19.11
CA ARG A 119 6.21 -9.18 -20.19
C ARG A 119 7.46 -9.27 -21.07
N LYS A 120 8.62 -9.62 -20.52
CA LYS A 120 9.84 -9.87 -21.30
C LYS A 120 9.71 -11.13 -22.13
N LEU A 121 9.27 -12.25 -21.55
CA LEU A 121 9.04 -13.49 -22.28
C LEU A 121 8.05 -13.30 -23.44
N HIS A 122 6.99 -12.51 -23.23
CA HIS A 122 6.05 -12.19 -24.31
C HIS A 122 6.68 -11.35 -25.44
N LYS A 123 7.59 -10.42 -25.12
CA LYS A 123 8.31 -9.61 -26.12
C LYS A 123 9.43 -10.35 -26.83
N GLU A 124 10.05 -11.34 -26.19
CA GLU A 124 11.16 -12.13 -26.72
C GLU A 124 10.67 -13.41 -27.42
N GLY A 125 9.42 -13.85 -27.16
CA GLY A 125 8.79 -15.04 -27.72
C GLY A 125 7.97 -14.82 -29.00
N THR A 126 8.11 -13.69 -29.67
CA THR A 126 7.63 -13.51 -31.05
C THR A 126 8.65 -14.11 -32.04
N PRO A 127 8.31 -15.16 -32.81
CA PRO A 127 8.87 -15.30 -34.16
C PRO A 127 8.49 -14.10 -35.03
#